data_AF-A0A2X3BUP3-F1
#
_entry.id   AF-A0A2X3BUP3-F1
#
_cell.length_a   1.000
_cell.length_b   1.000
_cell.length_c   1.000
_cell.angle_alpha   90.00
_cell.angle_beta   90.00
_cell.angle_gamma   90.00
#
_symmetry.space_group_name_H-M   'P 1'
#
loop_
_entity.id
_entity.type
_entity.pdbx_description
1 polymer ?
#
loop_
_entity_poly.entity_id
_entity_poly.type
_entity_poly.pdbx_seq_one_letter_code
_entity_poly.pdbx_strand_id
1 'polypeptide(L)'
;MGLFNATLVMVSYLFISFFGVVLAKENSFILGRVNMQGAIIDTACTISFGNQKQTIDMGMLSLSELVHHGTSRSWFFSIKLTNCMSGYNKADSLKKFNVTFDGERDGKSLVLKVMHWRGHSKLSILMGM
;
A
#
# COMPACT_ATOMS: atom_id res chain seq x y z
N MET A 1 -6.90 -11.89 -92.46
CA MET A 1 -6.17 -11.70 -91.18
C MET A 1 -6.95 -10.98 -90.07
N GLY A 2 -7.93 -10.10 -90.35
CA GLY A 2 -8.60 -9.31 -89.28
C GLY A 2 -9.47 -10.09 -88.29
N LEU A 3 -10.17 -11.14 -88.76
CA LEU A 3 -11.12 -11.88 -87.91
C LEU A 3 -10.43 -12.71 -86.81
N PHE A 4 -9.25 -13.28 -87.10
CA PHE A 4 -8.46 -14.09 -86.15
C PHE A 4 -7.84 -13.25 -85.02
N ASN A 5 -7.47 -11.99 -85.28
CA ASN A 5 -6.97 -11.10 -84.23
C ASN A 5 -8.09 -10.67 -83.28
N ALA A 6 -9.30 -10.42 -83.80
CA ALA A 6 -10.45 -10.06 -82.97
C ALA A 6 -10.84 -11.21 -82.03
N THR A 7 -10.84 -12.46 -82.50
CA THR A 7 -11.15 -13.62 -81.65
C THR A 7 -10.11 -13.84 -80.56
N LEU A 8 -8.82 -13.68 -80.86
CA LEU A 8 -7.74 -13.78 -79.86
C LEU A 8 -7.87 -12.71 -78.75
N VAL A 9 -8.23 -11.47 -79.11
CA VAL A 9 -8.44 -10.38 -78.14
C VAL A 9 -9.61 -10.70 -77.21
N MET A 10 -10.74 -11.17 -77.76
CA MET A 10 -11.92 -11.50 -76.95
C MET A 10 -11.69 -12.68 -75.99
N VAL A 11 -10.92 -13.68 -76.43
CA VAL A 11 -10.54 -14.82 -75.58
C VAL A 11 -9.61 -14.36 -74.45
N SER A 12 -8.63 -13.49 -74.74
CA SER A 12 -7.73 -12.95 -73.70
C SER A 12 -8.49 -12.17 -72.62
N TYR A 13 -9.51 -11.40 -72.99
CA TYR A 13 -10.33 -10.64 -72.05
C TYR A 13 -11.18 -11.55 -71.15
N LEU A 14 -11.72 -12.63 -71.72
CA LEU A 14 -12.47 -13.63 -70.97
C LEU A 14 -11.58 -14.37 -69.95
N PHE A 15 -10.33 -14.68 -70.30
CA PHE A 15 -9.39 -15.34 -69.38
C PHE A 15 -8.98 -14.45 -68.20
N ILE A 16 -8.78 -13.15 -68.43
CA ILE A 16 -8.42 -12.19 -67.36
C ILE A 16 -9.57 -12.04 -66.36
N SER A 17 -10.83 -12.05 -66.82
CA SER A 17 -11.99 -11.96 -65.95
C SER A 17 -12.26 -13.23 -65.13
N PHE A 18 -11.80 -14.40 -65.58
CA PHE A 18 -12.07 -15.68 -64.91
C PHE A 18 -11.11 -15.99 -63.76
N PHE A 19 -9.88 -15.45 -63.80
CA PHE A 19 -8.85 -15.68 -62.77
C PHE A 19 -8.75 -14.56 -61.72
N GLY A 20 -9.60 -13.53 -61.77
CA GLY A 20 -9.47 -12.31 -60.96
C GLY A 20 -10.11 -12.30 -59.56
N VAL A 21 -10.51 -13.44 -58.97
CA VAL A 21 -11.18 -13.42 -57.65
C VAL A 21 -10.15 -13.50 -56.52
N VAL A 22 -9.80 -12.36 -55.94
CA VAL A 22 -9.05 -12.29 -54.66
C VAL A 22 -10.05 -12.30 -53.51
N LEU A 23 -10.03 -13.36 -52.70
CA LEU A 23 -10.79 -13.40 -51.44
C LEU A 23 -9.99 -12.70 -50.34
N ALA A 24 -10.34 -11.46 -50.01
CA ALA A 24 -9.86 -10.83 -48.79
C ALA A 24 -10.66 -11.41 -47.60
N LYS A 25 -10.03 -12.31 -46.83
CA LYS A 25 -10.60 -12.82 -45.57
C LYS A 25 -10.23 -11.86 -44.44
N GLU A 26 -11.10 -10.91 -44.18
CA GLU A 26 -11.01 -10.07 -42.98
C GLU A 26 -11.79 -10.77 -41.84
N ASN A 27 -11.07 -11.23 -40.82
CA ASN A 27 -11.52 -11.33 -39.42
C ASN A 27 -10.47 -12.07 -38.59
N SER A 28 -9.36 -11.39 -38.28
CA SER A 28 -8.57 -11.72 -37.10
C SER A 28 -8.97 -10.78 -35.98
N PHE A 29 -10.04 -11.12 -35.25
CA PHE A 29 -10.33 -10.48 -33.98
C PHE A 29 -9.22 -10.89 -32.99
N ILE A 30 -8.25 -10.01 -32.76
CA ILE A 30 -7.18 -10.24 -31.79
C ILE A 30 -7.79 -10.11 -30.39
N LEU A 31 -8.20 -11.25 -29.83
CA LEU A 31 -8.75 -11.34 -28.48
C LEU A 31 -7.60 -11.46 -27.48
N GLY A 32 -7.07 -10.31 -27.04
CA GLY A 32 -6.04 -10.26 -26.01
C GLY A 32 -6.62 -10.59 -24.64
N ARG A 33 -6.18 -11.70 -24.02
CA ARG A 33 -6.51 -12.03 -22.63
C ARG A 33 -5.41 -11.52 -21.72
N VAL A 34 -5.77 -10.65 -20.78
CA VAL A 34 -4.88 -10.20 -19.70
C VAL A 34 -5.27 -10.97 -18.44
N ASN A 35 -4.30 -11.65 -17.83
CA ASN A 35 -4.49 -12.28 -16.53
C ASN A 35 -3.77 -11.44 -15.47
N MET A 36 -4.51 -10.88 -14.52
CA MET A 36 -3.93 -10.12 -13.41
C MET A 36 -3.85 -11.02 -12.18
N GLN A 37 -2.64 -11.19 -11.67
CA GLN A 37 -2.36 -11.92 -10.44
C GLN A 37 -1.88 -10.92 -9.40
N GLY A 38 -2.48 -10.98 -8.21
CA GLY A 38 -2.11 -10.16 -7.07
C GLY A 38 -2.55 -10.84 -5.78
N ALA A 39 -1.90 -10.51 -4.68
CA ALA A 39 -2.24 -10.99 -3.34
C ALA A 39 -2.55 -9.81 -2.43
N ILE A 40 -3.47 -9.99 -1.48
CA ILE A 40 -3.76 -9.02 -0.42
C ILE A 40 -2.75 -9.25 0.70
N ILE A 41 -1.86 -8.28 0.91
CA ILE A 41 -0.79 -8.35 1.91
C ILE A 41 -1.29 -7.70 3.20
N ASP A 42 -1.06 -8.33 4.36
CA ASP A 42 -1.32 -7.66 5.63
C ASP A 42 -0.33 -6.51 5.82
N THR A 43 -0.79 -5.28 5.59
CA THR A 43 0.05 -4.08 5.68
C THR A 43 0.19 -3.65 7.13
N ALA A 44 1.42 -3.34 7.54
CA ALA A 44 1.69 -2.72 8.83
C ALA A 44 0.98 -1.35 8.96
N CYS A 45 0.63 -0.98 10.18
CA CYS A 45 0.11 0.35 10.48
C CYS A 45 1.22 1.41 10.44
N THR A 46 0.87 2.62 9.99
CA THR A 46 1.76 3.79 10.07
C THR A 46 1.69 4.41 11.47
N ILE A 47 2.86 4.65 12.08
CA ILE A 47 2.96 5.31 13.39
C ILE A 47 2.92 6.83 13.21
N SER A 48 1.97 7.48 13.86
CA SER A 48 1.82 8.92 13.89
C SER A 48 1.93 9.44 15.32
N PHE A 49 2.95 10.26 15.55
CA PHE A 49 3.02 11.16 16.70
C PHE A 49 2.37 12.48 16.31
N GLY A 50 1.79 13.21 17.26
CA GLY A 50 1.09 14.48 17.00
C GLY A 50 1.97 15.62 16.45
N ASN A 51 3.21 15.34 16.06
CA ASN A 51 4.15 16.27 15.44
C ASN A 51 4.98 15.56 14.34
N GLN A 52 5.54 16.35 13.42
CA GLN A 52 6.28 15.84 12.26
C GLN A 52 7.62 15.18 12.64
N LYS A 53 8.23 15.62 13.74
CA LYS A 53 9.56 15.13 14.18
C LYS A 53 9.50 13.84 15.00
N GLN A 54 8.30 13.38 15.35
CA GLN A 54 8.06 12.26 16.26
C GLN A 54 8.78 12.40 17.62
N THR A 55 8.86 13.64 18.13
CA THR A 55 9.55 13.98 19.38
C THR A 55 8.56 14.27 20.51
N ILE A 56 8.93 13.99 21.75
CA ILE A 56 8.15 14.40 22.92
C ILE A 56 8.94 15.50 23.64
N ASP A 57 8.31 16.66 23.81
CA ASP A 57 8.89 17.74 24.62
C ASP A 57 8.64 17.43 26.10
N MET A 58 9.72 17.19 26.84
CA MET A 58 9.70 16.92 28.28
C MET A 58 9.93 18.20 29.11
N GLY A 59 9.92 19.37 28.48
CA GLY A 59 10.16 20.66 29.12
C GLY A 59 11.47 20.72 29.92
N MET A 60 11.51 21.64 30.87
CA MET A 60 12.63 21.78 31.81
C MET A 60 12.22 21.26 33.19
N LEU A 61 13.15 20.58 33.86
CA LEU A 61 13.05 20.16 35.26
C LEU A 61 14.07 20.95 36.09
N SER A 62 13.63 21.58 37.17
CA SER A 62 14.56 22.29 38.05
C SER A 62 15.37 21.32 38.92
N LEU A 63 16.62 21.68 39.21
CA LEU A 63 17.48 20.90 40.11
C LEU A 63 16.86 20.76 41.52
N SER A 64 16.22 21.81 42.01
CA SER A 64 15.54 21.79 43.31
C SER A 64 14.41 20.77 43.33
N GLU A 65 13.55 20.71 42.30
CA GLU A 65 12.50 19.68 42.20
C GLU A 65 13.09 18.27 42.15
N LEU A 66 14.17 18.07 41.39
CA LEU A 66 14.81 16.76 41.29
C LEU A 66 15.40 16.31 42.64
N VAL A 67 16.03 17.23 43.37
CA VAL A 67 16.61 16.93 44.69
C VAL A 67 15.53 16.69 45.74
N HIS A 68 14.42 17.43 45.71
CA HIS A 68 13.35 17.30 46.70
C HIS A 68 12.46 16.07 46.45
N HIS A 69 12.10 15.79 45.20
CA HIS A 69 11.17 14.72 44.86
C HIS A 69 11.86 13.43 44.43
N GLY A 70 13.14 13.48 44.07
CA GLY A 70 13.93 12.33 43.60
C GLY A 70 13.53 11.82 42.22
N THR A 71 12.43 12.30 41.65
CA THR A 71 11.86 11.89 40.36
C THR A 71 11.33 13.09 39.59
N SER A 72 11.26 12.96 38.27
CA SER A 72 10.62 13.97 37.42
C SER A 72 9.09 13.83 37.46
N ARG A 73 8.38 14.92 37.13
CA ARG A 73 6.96 14.84 36.76
C ARG A 73 6.75 13.83 35.62
N SER A 74 5.64 13.11 35.69
CA SER A 74 5.26 12.13 34.67
C SER A 74 4.69 12.82 33.42
N TRP A 75 5.05 12.30 32.26
CA TRP A 75 4.60 12.81 30.97
C TRP A 75 3.62 11.85 30.30
N PHE A 76 2.46 12.40 29.90
CA PHE A 76 1.46 11.65 29.14
C PHE A 76 1.63 11.94 27.66
N PHE A 77 1.80 10.88 26.88
CA PHE A 77 1.76 10.98 25.42
C PHE A 77 0.99 9.82 24.82
N SER A 78 0.62 9.97 23.55
CA SER A 78 -0.12 8.93 22.84
C SER A 78 0.47 8.67 21.47
N ILE A 79 0.56 7.38 21.14
CA ILE A 79 0.97 6.91 19.83
C ILE A 79 -0.30 6.55 19.06
N LYS A 80 -0.47 7.11 17.85
CA LYS A 80 -1.58 6.76 16.97
C LYS A 80 -1.09 5.87 15.84
N LEU A 81 -1.81 4.78 15.60
CA LEU A 81 -1.66 3.91 14.45
C LEU A 81 -2.67 4.35 13.39
N THR A 82 -2.17 4.70 12.21
CA THR A 82 -2.95 5.20 11.08
C THR A 82 -2.75 4.29 9.88
N ASN A 83 -3.68 4.33 8.93
CA ASN A 83 -3.65 3.49 7.72
C ASN A 83 -3.51 1.99 8.02
N CYS A 84 -4.11 1.54 9.13
CA CYS A 84 -4.20 0.12 9.45
C CYS A 84 -5.24 -0.52 8.54
N MET A 85 -4.84 -1.54 7.77
CA MET A 85 -5.81 -2.32 7.01
C MET A 85 -6.68 -3.13 7.99
N SER A 86 -7.98 -2.83 7.97
CA SER A 86 -8.98 -3.63 8.69
C SER A 86 -9.09 -4.97 7.96
N GLY A 87 -8.83 -6.07 8.66
CA GLY A 87 -8.87 -7.40 8.07
C GLY A 87 -10.24 -7.65 7.42
N TYR A 88 -10.25 -8.22 6.22
CA TYR A 88 -11.45 -8.53 5.44
C TYR A 88 -12.43 -9.48 6.17
N ASN A 89 -11.98 -10.14 7.25
CA ASN A 89 -12.78 -11.02 8.08
C ASN A 89 -13.14 -10.33 9.40
N LYS A 90 -14.44 -10.06 9.62
CA LYS A 90 -14.97 -9.53 10.90
C LYS A 90 -14.60 -10.41 12.11
N ALA A 91 -14.33 -11.69 11.90
CA ALA A 91 -13.91 -12.64 12.92
C ALA A 91 -12.45 -12.45 13.40
N ASP A 92 -11.62 -11.77 12.60
CA ASP A 92 -10.18 -11.51 12.87
C ASP A 92 -9.92 -10.07 13.34
N SER A 93 -10.99 -9.38 13.77
CA SER A 93 -10.98 -7.97 14.21
C SER A 93 -10.19 -7.72 15.51
N LEU A 94 -9.60 -8.77 16.10
CA LEU A 94 -8.67 -8.70 17.21
C LEU A 94 -7.22 -8.66 16.71
N LYS A 95 -6.86 -7.65 15.91
CA LYS A 95 -5.45 -7.29 15.74
C LYS A 95 -4.92 -6.80 17.09
N LYS A 96 -4.34 -7.72 17.86
CA LYS A 96 -3.69 -7.44 19.14
C LYS A 96 -2.33 -6.80 18.84
N PHE A 97 -2.22 -5.51 19.04
CA PHE A 97 -0.96 -4.81 18.95
C PHE A 97 -0.18 -5.03 20.25
N ASN A 98 0.99 -5.66 20.15
CA ASN A 98 1.98 -5.65 21.22
C ASN A 98 2.96 -4.49 20.98
N VAL A 99 3.28 -3.74 22.03
CA VAL A 99 4.20 -2.61 21.94
C VAL A 99 5.29 -2.80 22.97
N THR A 100 6.52 -2.76 22.50
CA THR A 100 7.73 -2.81 23.31
C THR A 100 8.48 -1.50 23.13
N PHE A 101 9.10 -1.02 24.21
CA PHE A 101 10.01 0.12 24.15
C PHE A 101 11.42 -0.39 24.37
N ASP A 102 12.27 -0.17 23.36
CA ASP A 102 13.68 -0.52 23.41
C ASP A 102 14.52 0.76 23.46
N GLY A 103 15.66 0.69 24.15
CA GLY A 103 16.55 1.83 24.33
C GLY A 103 17.69 1.52 25.29
N GLU A 104 18.70 2.38 25.29
CA GLU A 104 19.82 2.26 26.22
C GLU A 104 19.33 2.55 27.65
N ARG A 105 19.71 1.66 28.57
CA ARG A 105 19.29 1.72 29.96
C ARG A 105 20.33 2.52 30.75
N ASP A 106 20.02 3.77 31.03
CA ASP A 106 20.82 4.56 31.95
C ASP A 106 20.39 4.26 33.40
N GLY A 107 21.18 3.46 34.12
CA GLY A 107 20.94 3.15 35.54
C GLY A 107 19.58 2.49 35.85
N LYS A 108 18.80 3.10 36.75
CA LYS A 108 17.46 2.60 37.11
C LYS A 108 16.53 2.75 35.91
N SER A 109 15.89 1.64 35.56
CA SER A 109 15.04 1.44 34.38
C SER A 109 14.23 2.66 33.97
N LEU A 110 14.27 3.03 32.68
CA LEU A 110 13.25 3.88 32.06
C LEU A 110 11.87 3.30 32.39
N VAL A 111 11.04 4.03 33.13
CA VAL A 111 9.70 3.57 33.51
C VAL A 111 8.70 4.07 32.49
N LEU A 112 8.69 3.40 31.34
CA LEU A 112 7.63 3.55 30.35
C LEU A 112 6.47 2.62 30.73
N LYS A 113 5.41 3.20 31.26
CA LYS A 113 4.20 2.46 31.61
C LYS A 113 3.19 2.59 30.47
N VAL A 114 2.99 1.49 29.76
CA VAL A 114 1.86 1.33 28.83
C VAL A 114 0.58 1.38 29.66
N MET A 115 -0.28 2.37 29.41
CA MET A 115 -1.51 2.52 30.15
C MET A 115 -2.63 1.70 29.52
N HIS A 116 -3.23 2.23 28.45
CA HIS A 116 -4.42 1.64 27.86
C HIS A 116 -4.50 1.97 26.37
N TRP A 117 -5.15 1.07 25.63
CA TRP A 117 -5.58 1.29 24.26
C TRP A 117 -6.95 1.96 24.23
N ARG A 118 -7.06 3.06 23.50
CA ARG A 118 -8.34 3.68 23.15
C ARG A 118 -8.72 3.22 21.76
N GLY A 119 -9.68 2.31 21.68
CA GLY A 119 -10.06 1.65 20.43
C GLY A 119 -8.91 0.80 19.86
N HIS A 120 -8.86 0.67 18.52
CA HIS A 120 -7.88 -0.17 17.84
C HIS A 120 -6.61 0.56 17.38
N SER A 121 -6.47 1.86 17.68
CA SER A 121 -5.48 2.70 17.00
C SER A 121 -4.76 3.73 17.86
N LYS A 122 -5.10 3.90 19.15
CA LYS A 122 -4.44 4.89 20.00
C LYS A 122 -3.95 4.27 21.30
N LEU A 123 -2.64 4.27 21.50
CA LEU A 123 -2.01 3.83 22.74
C LEU A 123 -1.66 5.03 23.61
N SER A 124 -2.04 4.98 24.90
CA SER A 124 -1.64 5.99 25.89
C SER A 124 -0.47 5.45 26.72
N ILE A 125 0.58 6.25 26.85
CA ILE A 125 1.79 5.90 27.61
C ILE A 125 2.06 6.99 28.65
N LEU A 126 2.48 6.53 29.82
CA LEU A 126 3.06 7.38 30.86
C LEU A 126 4.55 7.13 30.91
N MET A 127 5.33 8.19 30.84
CA MET A 127 6.75 8.13 31.15
C MET A 127 6.99 8.75 32.52
N GLY A 128 7.54 7.93 33.42
CA GLY A 128 8.13 8.40 34.67
C GLY A 128 9.64 8.20 34.64
N MET A 129 10.37 9.11 35.29
CA MET A 129 11.79 8.96 35.61
C MET A 129 11.93 8.69 37.10
#